data_AF-A0A846VC93-F1
#
_entry.id   AF-A0A846VC93-F1
#
_cell.length_a   1.000
_cell.length_b   1.000
_cell.length_c   1.000
_cell.angle_alpha   90.00
_cell.angle_beta   90.00
_cell.angle_gamma   90.00
#
_symmetry.space_group_name_H-M   'P 1'
#
loop_
_entity.id
_entity.type
_entity.pdbx_description
1 polymer ?
#
loop_
_entity_poly.entity_id
_entity_poly.type
_entity_poly.pdbx_seq_one_letter_code
_entity_poly.pdbx_strand_id
1 'polypeptide(L)'
;MTEYPNIKRVLSTVYNCDNGLSLDVAKRLYVRSQKTSPGAAELKRELREALNDPSVSWKYLLCNDGYEVIDVESEEEARKFAVEVLWEPIDVTSG
;
A
#
# COMPACT_ATOMS: atom_id res chain seq x y z
N MET A 1 -14.87 6.15 10.42
CA MET A 1 -13.98 5.38 9.54
C MET A 1 -12.67 6.11 9.50
N THR A 2 -11.59 5.49 9.96
CA THR A 2 -10.26 6.09 9.81
C THR A 2 -9.95 6.07 8.31
N GLU A 3 -9.81 7.25 7.71
CA GLU A 3 -9.35 7.32 6.33
C GLU A 3 -7.83 7.17 6.33
N TYR A 4 -7.31 6.31 5.46
CA TYR A 4 -5.86 6.14 5.26
C TYR A 4 -5.41 6.89 3.99
N PRO A 5 -5.35 8.23 4.01
CA PRO A 5 -5.10 9.02 2.81
C PRO A 5 -3.71 8.77 2.21
N ASN A 6 -2.69 8.48 3.02
CA ASN A 6 -1.36 8.20 2.49
C ASN A 6 -1.29 6.81 1.86
N ILE A 7 -1.94 5.80 2.45
CA ILE A 7 -2.09 4.47 1.83
C ILE A 7 -2.81 4.60 0.49
N LYS A 8 -3.98 5.22 0.46
CA LYS A 8 -4.77 5.44 -0.77
C LYS A 8 -3.94 6.15 -1.83
N ARG A 9 -3.23 7.22 -1.45
CA ARG A 9 -2.37 7.99 -2.37
C ARG A 9 -1.28 7.11 -2.98
N VAL A 10 -0.57 6.31 -2.20
CA VAL A 10 0.51 5.45 -2.74
C VAL A 10 -0.08 4.41 -3.69
N LEU A 11 -1.19 3.77 -3.32
CA LEU A 11 -1.86 2.78 -4.15
C LEU A 11 -2.35 3.39 -5.47
N SER A 12 -3.06 4.51 -5.41
CA SER A 12 -3.64 5.15 -6.60
C SER A 12 -2.61 5.80 -7.53
N THR A 13 -1.40 6.11 -7.05
CA THR A 13 -0.37 6.80 -7.84
C THR A 13 0.79 5.93 -8.27
N VAL A 14 1.26 5.01 -7.43
CA VAL A 14 2.46 4.20 -7.72
C VAL A 14 2.08 2.81 -8.22
N TYR A 15 1.09 2.20 -7.58
CA TYR A 15 0.71 0.80 -7.83
C TYR A 15 -0.55 0.64 -8.68
N ASN A 16 -1.19 1.73 -9.12
CA ASN A 16 -2.32 1.66 -10.04
C ASN A 16 -1.90 0.93 -11.33
N CYS A 17 -2.68 -0.07 -11.74
CA CYS A 17 -2.44 -0.88 -12.92
C CYS A 17 -2.44 -0.03 -14.20
N ASP A 18 -3.19 1.07 -14.22
CA ASP A 18 -3.25 2.04 -15.33
C ASP A 18 -1.91 2.70 -15.63
N ASN A 19 -0.97 2.71 -14.67
CA ASN A 19 0.37 3.24 -14.88
C ASN A 19 1.21 2.40 -15.86
N GLY A 20 0.79 1.15 -16.14
CA GLY A 20 1.51 0.23 -17.02
C GLY A 20 2.90 -0.19 -16.49
N LEU A 21 3.18 0.08 -15.22
CA LEU A 21 4.44 -0.28 -14.59
C LEU A 21 4.42 -1.74 -14.15
N SER A 22 5.55 -2.43 -14.33
CA SER A 22 5.73 -3.71 -13.65
C SER A 22 5.82 -3.49 -12.14
N LEU A 23 5.40 -4.50 -11.38
CA LEU A 23 5.41 -4.47 -9.92
C LEU A 23 6.80 -4.13 -9.36
N ASP A 24 7.87 -4.69 -9.94
CA ASP A 24 9.25 -4.40 -9.53
C ASP A 24 9.65 -2.93 -9.74
N VAL A 25 9.20 -2.33 -10.85
CA VAL A 25 9.47 -0.91 -11.13
C VAL A 25 8.70 -0.04 -10.13
N ALA A 26 7.42 -0.34 -9.89
CA ALA A 26 6.58 0.35 -8.92
C ALA A 26 7.18 0.26 -7.51
N LYS A 27 7.61 -0.93 -7.05
CA LYS A 27 8.30 -1.14 -5.77
C LYS A 27 9.56 -0.27 -5.63
N ARG A 28 10.40 -0.19 -6.67
CA ARG A 28 11.60 0.67 -6.64
C ARG A 28 11.27 2.16 -6.55
N LEU A 29 10.26 2.62 -7.30
CA LEU A 29 9.79 4.01 -7.25
C LEU A 29 9.21 4.34 -5.88
N TYR A 30 8.40 3.43 -5.32
CA TYR A 30 7.84 3.54 -3.99
C TYR A 30 8.95 3.71 -2.94
N VAL A 31 9.90 2.78 -2.84
CA VAL A 31 11.00 2.86 -1.87
C VAL A 31 11.80 4.15 -2.02
N ARG A 32 12.08 4.57 -3.26
CA ARG A 32 12.78 5.84 -3.51
C ARG A 32 11.96 7.03 -3.00
N SER A 33 10.65 7.05 -3.24
CA SER A 33 9.76 8.13 -2.79
C SER A 33 9.72 8.24 -1.27
N GLN A 34 9.73 7.12 -0.55
CA GLN A 34 9.66 7.10 0.92
C GLN A 34 10.95 7.60 1.59
N LYS A 35 12.11 7.47 0.94
CA LYS A 35 13.38 8.01 1.46
C LYS A 35 13.43 9.53 1.51
N THR A 36 12.64 10.20 0.70
CA THR A 36 12.65 11.67 0.57
C THR A 36 11.32 12.32 0.97
N SER A 37 10.30 11.51 1.29
CA SER A 37 8.95 12.00 1.56
C SER A 37 8.80 12.42 3.02
N PRO A 38 8.38 13.67 3.32
CA PRO A 38 8.01 14.08 4.67
C PRO A 38 6.80 13.30 5.21
N GLY A 39 6.01 12.67 4.34
CA GLY A 39 4.86 11.83 4.71
C GLY A 39 5.21 10.37 5.04
N ALA A 40 6.48 9.96 4.97
CA ALA A 40 6.85 8.55 5.18
C ALA A 40 6.56 8.04 6.60
N ALA A 41 6.74 8.89 7.62
CA ALA A 41 6.40 8.54 8.99
C ALA A 41 4.89 8.38 9.20
N GLU A 42 4.09 9.22 8.53
CA GLU A 42 2.64 9.19 8.57
C GLU A 42 2.09 7.95 7.86
N LEU A 43 2.63 7.63 6.67
CA LEU A 43 2.31 6.38 5.97
C LEU A 43 2.60 5.15 6.82
N LYS A 44 3.75 5.11 7.52
CA LYS A 44 4.07 4.01 8.45
C LYS A 44 3.06 3.90 9.59
N ARG A 45 2.60 5.03 10.14
CA ARG A 45 1.55 5.04 11.17
C ARG A 45 0.25 4.47 10.63
N GLU A 46 -0.21 4.97 9.48
CA GLU A 46 -1.42 4.47 8.81
C GLU A 46 -1.34 2.97 8.52
N LEU A 47 -0.23 2.49 7.97
CA LEU A 47 -0.03 1.07 7.68
C LEU A 47 -0.09 0.24 8.96
N ARG A 48 0.54 0.69 10.04
CA ARG A 48 0.50 -0.02 11.32
C ARG A 48 -0.92 -0.07 11.89
N GLU A 49 -1.66 1.02 11.84
CA GLU A 49 -3.06 1.05 12.27
C GLU A 49 -3.93 0.12 11.42
N ALA A 50 -3.85 0.26 10.09
CA ALA A 50 -4.65 -0.54 9.16
C ALA A 50 -4.35 -2.04 9.24
N LEU A 51 -3.09 -2.43 9.43
CA LEU A 51 -2.69 -3.84 9.52
C LEU A 51 -3.13 -4.51 10.83
N ASN A 52 -3.40 -3.73 11.88
CA ASN A 52 -3.89 -4.22 13.17
C ASN A 52 -5.41 -4.08 13.34
N ASP A 53 -6.09 -3.43 12.39
CA ASP A 53 -7.54 -3.24 12.43
C ASP A 53 -8.25 -4.28 11.54
N PRO A 54 -8.98 -5.25 12.15
CA PRO A 54 -9.69 -6.29 11.39
C PRO A 54 -10.92 -5.76 10.63
N SER A 55 -11.34 -4.52 10.86
CA SER A 55 -12.44 -3.89 10.12
C SER A 55 -12.02 -3.30 8.77
N VAL A 56 -10.72 -3.26 8.49
CA VAL A 56 -10.18 -2.78 7.23
C VAL A 56 -10.36 -3.82 6.14
N SER A 57 -11.07 -3.45 5.06
CA SER A 57 -11.10 -4.23 3.83
C SER A 57 -9.91 -3.85 2.94
N TRP A 58 -8.93 -4.73 2.87
CA TRP A 58 -7.78 -4.58 1.99
C TRP A 58 -8.17 -4.80 0.54
N LYS A 59 -9.15 -5.67 0.26
CA LYS A 59 -9.69 -5.82 -1.10
C LYS A 59 -10.19 -4.49 -1.63
N TYR A 60 -11.01 -3.78 -0.85
CA TYR A 60 -11.51 -2.47 -1.25
C TYR A 60 -10.40 -1.42 -1.36
N LEU A 61 -9.41 -1.44 -0.45
CA LEU A 61 -8.29 -0.50 -0.54
C LEU A 61 -7.41 -0.73 -1.78
N LEU A 62 -7.28 -1.96 -2.26
CA LEU A 62 -6.48 -2.30 -3.44
C LEU A 62 -7.28 -2.16 -4.75
N CYS A 63 -8.60 -2.33 -4.70
CA CYS A 63 -9.47 -2.28 -5.87
C CYS A 63 -10.80 -1.62 -5.49
N ASN A 64 -11.05 -0.42 -6.02
CA ASN A 64 -12.29 0.33 -5.83
C ASN A 64 -12.56 1.23 -7.05
N ASP A 65 -13.70 1.93 -7.04
CA ASP A 65 -14.15 2.77 -8.16
C ASP A 65 -13.18 3.90 -8.54
N GLY A 66 -12.22 4.25 -7.68
CA GLY A 66 -11.25 5.31 -7.94
C GLY A 66 -9.91 4.84 -8.51
N TYR A 67 -9.52 3.59 -8.28
CA TYR A 67 -8.28 2.99 -8.80
C TYR A 67 -8.26 1.47 -8.59
N GLU A 68 -7.47 0.80 -9.42
CA GLU A 68 -7.23 -0.63 -9.32
C GLU A 68 -5.72 -0.90 -9.24
N VAL A 69 -5.30 -1.62 -8.21
CA VAL A 69 -3.92 -2.10 -8.06
C VAL A 69 -3.83 -3.56 -8.45
N ILE A 70 -4.70 -4.37 -7.85
CA ILE A 70 -4.84 -5.79 -8.12
C ILE A 70 -6.22 -6.24 -7.65
N ASP A 71 -6.88 -7.08 -8.43
CA ASP A 71 -8.08 -7.80 -8.00
C ASP A 71 -7.68 -9.18 -7.47
N VAL A 72 -8.14 -9.50 -6.26
CA VAL A 72 -7.80 -10.73 -5.53
C VAL A 72 -9.05 -11.37 -4.96
N GLU A 73 -9.02 -12.68 -4.76
CA GLU A 73 -10.21 -13.43 -4.40
C GLU A 73 -10.56 -13.27 -2.92
N SER A 74 -9.56 -13.11 -2.03
CA SER A 74 -9.75 -13.05 -0.57
C SER A 74 -9.13 -11.81 0.11
N GLU A 75 -9.67 -11.44 1.28
CA GLU A 75 -9.09 -10.40 2.15
C GLU A 75 -7.71 -10.78 2.67
N GLU A 76 -7.45 -12.08 2.86
CA GLU A 76 -6.15 -12.56 3.30
C GLU A 76 -5.07 -12.33 2.23
N GLU A 77 -5.37 -12.63 0.96
CA GLU A 77 -4.47 -12.34 -0.16
C GLU A 77 -4.26 -10.86 -0.36
N ALA A 78 -5.34 -10.06 -0.26
CA ALA A 78 -5.26 -8.60 -0.34
C ALA A 78 -4.32 -8.04 0.74
N ARG A 79 -4.50 -8.46 1.98
CA ARG A 79 -3.65 -8.04 3.10
C ARG A 79 -2.22 -8.49 2.91
N LYS A 80 -1.98 -9.73 2.47
CA LYS A 80 -0.65 -10.27 2.21
C LYS A 80 0.08 -9.46 1.13
N PHE A 81 -0.62 -9.16 0.02
CA PHE A 81 -0.07 -8.32 -1.04
C PHE A 81 0.25 -6.91 -0.53
N ALA A 82 -0.67 -6.28 0.22
CA ALA A 82 -0.43 -4.96 0.79
C ALA A 82 0.79 -4.92 1.72
N VAL A 83 1.00 -5.95 2.54
CA VAL A 83 2.20 -6.09 3.38
C VAL A 83 3.46 -6.15 2.52
N GLU A 84 3.48 -7.01 1.50
CA GLU A 84 4.64 -7.22 0.63
C GLU A 84 5.04 -5.97 -0.17
N VAL A 85 4.06 -5.17 -0.60
CA VAL A 85 4.32 -4.01 -1.48
C VAL A 85 4.42 -2.68 -0.73
N LEU A 86 3.74 -2.53 0.41
CA LEU A 86 3.72 -1.28 1.18
C LEU A 86 4.57 -1.35 2.45
N TRP A 87 4.51 -2.44 3.22
CA TRP A 87 5.13 -2.52 4.55
C TRP A 87 6.57 -3.01 4.50
N GLU A 88 6.80 -4.21 3.97
CA GLU A 88 8.13 -4.85 3.93
C GLU A 88 9.22 -3.96 3.28
N PRO A 89 8.95 -3.23 2.17
CA PRO A 89 10.01 -2.45 1.53
C PRO A 89 10.51 -1.25 2.35
N ILE A 90 9.77 -0.83 3.39
CA ILE A 90 10.10 0.33 4.23
C ILE A 90 10.29 -0.01 5.70
N ASP A 91 9.82 -1.17 6.14
CA ASP A 91 10.04 -1.69 7.49
C ASP A 91 11.31 -2.54 7.57
N VAL A 92 12.46 -1.91 7.30
CA VAL A 92 13.78 -2.56 7.33
C VAL A 92 14.31 -2.66 8.77
N THR A 93 13.46 -3.01 9.73
CA THR A 93 13.81 -3.11 11.16
C THR A 93 13.23 -4.40 11.77
N SER A 94 13.81 -5.54 11.39
CA SER A 94 13.89 -6.78 12.19
C SER A 94 14.90 -7.72 11.53
N GLY A 95 16.17 -7.32 11.59
CA GLY A 95 17.36 -8.14 11.38
C GLY A 95 18.39 -7.74 12.42
#